data_AF-A0A971FK44-F1
#
_entry.id   AF-A0A971FK44-F1
#
_cell.length_a   1.000
_cell.length_b   1.000
_cell.length_c   1.000
_cell.angle_alpha   90.00
_cell.angle_beta   90.00
_cell.angle_gamma   90.00
#
_symmetry.space_group_name_H-M   'P 1'
#
loop_
_entity.id
_entity.type
_entity.pdbx_description
1 polymer ?
#
loop_
_entity_poly.entity_id
_entity_poly.type
_entity_poly.pdbx_seq_one_letter_code
_entity_poly.pdbx_strand_id
1 'polypeptide(L)'
;MNEQLLLTRITSNPDIFGGKPIIRGLRISVELVLSLMAQGESMEVLLEDYPDLTQEDIQACLAYARAVIAHDNLDAVQVGT
;
A
#
# COMPACT_ATOMS: atom_id res chain seq x y z
N MET A 1 11.63 10.75 4.26
CA MET A 1 11.55 9.76 3.16
C MET A 1 10.98 10.45 1.94
N ASN A 2 11.43 10.15 0.72
CA ASN A 2 10.83 10.68 -0.51
C ASN A 2 9.54 9.91 -0.82
N GLU A 3 8.44 10.60 -1.10
CA GLU A 3 7.14 9.99 -1.40
C GLU A 3 7.20 9.06 -2.63
N GLN A 4 7.97 9.41 -3.67
CA GLN A 4 8.19 8.53 -4.82
C GLN A 4 8.76 7.18 -4.41
N LEU A 5 9.65 7.12 -3.40
CA LEU A 5 10.24 5.88 -2.91
C LEU A 5 9.25 5.03 -2.10
N LEU A 6 8.21 5.65 -1.54
CA LEU A 6 7.13 4.90 -0.89
C LEU A 6 6.22 4.23 -1.92
N LEU A 7 5.89 4.95 -3.00
CA LEU A 7 5.00 4.43 -4.05
C LEU A 7 5.56 3.20 -4.78
N THR A 8 6.89 3.04 -4.87
CA THR A 8 7.50 1.83 -5.45
C THR A 8 7.25 0.56 -4.63
N ARG A 9 6.77 0.71 -3.38
CA ARG A 9 6.38 -0.41 -2.52
C ARG A 9 4.96 -0.87 -2.79
N ILE A 10 4.20 -0.17 -3.63
CA ILE A 10 2.89 -0.61 -4.09
C ILE A 10 3.03 -1.23 -5.48
N THR A 11 2.39 -2.37 -5.64
CA THR A 11 2.34 -3.11 -6.90
C THR A 11 0.89 -3.30 -7.31
N SER A 12 0.64 -3.29 -8.62
CA SER A 12 -0.66 -3.65 -9.20
C SER A 12 -0.41 -4.63 -10.33
N ASN A 13 -1.10 -5.76 -10.33
CA ASN A 13 -1.02 -6.72 -11.43
C ASN A 13 -2.46 -7.14 -11.77
N PRO A 14 -2.94 -6.95 -13.02
CA PRO A 14 -4.28 -7.36 -13.43
C PRO A 14 -4.61 -8.83 -13.12
N ASP A 15 -3.63 -9.72 -13.16
CA ASP A 15 -3.78 -11.16 -12.88
C ASP A 15 -3.86 -11.46 -11.38
N ILE A 16 -3.51 -10.50 -10.52
CA ILE A 16 -3.52 -10.63 -9.06
C ILE A 16 -4.61 -9.73 -8.48
N PHE A 17 -5.64 -10.32 -7.87
CA PHE A 17 -6.79 -9.58 -7.32
C PHE A 17 -7.46 -8.63 -8.33
N GLY A 18 -7.38 -8.92 -9.64
CA GLY A 18 -7.98 -8.08 -10.67
C GLY A 18 -7.33 -6.69 -10.82
N GLY A 19 -6.04 -6.56 -10.50
CA GLY A 19 -5.33 -5.27 -10.54
C GLY A 19 -5.44 -4.44 -9.26
N LYS A 20 -6.04 -4.98 -8.20
CA LYS A 20 -6.11 -4.28 -6.91
C LYS A 20 -4.70 -3.95 -6.40
N PRO A 21 -4.42 -2.71 -5.98
CA PRO A 21 -3.12 -2.34 -5.41
C PRO A 21 -2.80 -3.14 -4.15
N ILE A 22 -1.64 -3.79 -4.15
CA ILE A 22 -1.12 -4.59 -3.04
C ILE A 22 0.30 -4.14 -2.68
N ILE A 23 0.70 -4.42 -1.44
CA ILE A 23 2.03 -4.12 -0.94
C ILE A 23 3.05 -5.08 -1.59
N ARG A 24 4.24 -4.59 -1.91
CA ARG A 24 5.29 -5.30 -2.67
C ARG A 24 5.57 -6.71 -2.16
N GLY A 25 5.27 -7.71 -2.99
CA GLY A 25 5.53 -9.12 -2.65
C GLY A 25 4.66 -9.67 -1.52
N LEU A 26 3.69 -8.89 -1.02
CA LEU A 26 2.73 -9.28 0.00
C LEU A 26 1.34 -9.37 -0.62
N ARG A 27 0.57 -10.38 -0.24
CA ARG A 27 -0.85 -10.50 -0.66
C ARG A 27 -1.77 -9.66 0.24
N ILE A 28 -1.31 -8.48 0.64
CA ILE A 28 -1.99 -7.54 1.52
C ILE A 28 -2.36 -6.32 0.66
N SER A 29 -3.65 -6.03 0.53
CA SER A 29 -4.12 -4.90 -0.28
C SER A 29 -3.96 -3.57 0.47
N VAL A 30 -3.75 -2.50 -0.30
CA VAL A 30 -3.77 -1.14 0.24
C VAL A 30 -5.10 -0.85 0.92
N GLU A 31 -6.20 -1.30 0.31
CA GLU A 31 -7.55 -1.20 0.86
C GLU A 31 -7.69 -1.85 2.24
N LEU A 32 -7.12 -3.04 2.45
CA LEU A 32 -7.21 -3.75 3.73
C LEU A 32 -6.54 -2.93 4.85
N VAL A 33 -5.32 -2.46 4.60
CA VAL A 33 -4.57 -1.66 5.59
C VAL A 33 -5.33 -0.39 5.94
N LEU A 34 -5.80 0.35 4.93
CA LEU A 34 -6.58 1.58 5.16
C LEU A 34 -7.90 1.30 5.87
N SER A 35 -8.54 0.15 5.60
CA SER A 35 -9.80 -0.25 6.25
C SER A 35 -9.59 -0.58 7.73
N LEU A 36 -8.49 -1.24 8.08
CA LEU A 36 -8.14 -1.53 9.47
C LEU A 36 -7.82 -0.23 10.23
N MET A 37 -7.02 0.66 9.63
CA MET A 37 -6.73 1.97 10.22
C MET A 37 -8.00 2.81 10.40
N ALA A 38 -8.95 2.76 9.45
CA ALA A 38 -10.23 3.46 9.56
C ALA A 38 -11.12 2.92 10.70
N GLN A 39 -10.94 1.65 11.08
CA GLN A 39 -11.60 1.03 12.24
C GLN A 39 -10.93 1.41 13.58
N GLY A 40 -9.80 2.11 13.53
CA GLY A 40 -9.05 2.54 14.70
C GLY A 40 -7.87 1.64 15.06
N GLU A 41 -7.51 0.66 14.21
CA GLU A 41 -6.31 -0.15 14.42
C GLU A 41 -5.06 0.71 14.33
N SER A 42 -4.17 0.55 15.30
CA SER A 42 -2.91 1.29 15.34
C SER A 42 -1.87 0.66 14.43
N MET A 43 -0.85 1.45 14.06
CA MET A 43 0.24 0.97 13.22
C MET A 43 1.01 -0.16 13.91
N GLU A 44 1.16 -0.09 15.23
CA GLU A 44 1.85 -1.08 16.05
C GLU A 44 1.12 -2.42 15.99
N VAL A 45 -0.21 -2.42 16.16
CA VAL A 45 -1.04 -3.64 16.05
C VAL A 45 -0.96 -4.24 14.65
N LEU A 46 -1.01 -3.40 13.60
CA LEU A 46 -0.84 -3.86 12.22
C LEU A 46 0.50 -4.56 11.98
N LEU A 47 1.59 -4.06 12.57
CA LEU A 47 2.91 -4.67 12.44
C LEU A 47 3.03 -5.96 13.27
N GLU A 48 2.28 -6.09 14.36
CA GLU A 48 2.19 -7.32 15.15
C GLU A 48 1.40 -8.41 14.42
N ASP A 49 0.23 -8.07 13.87
CA ASP A 49 -0.65 -8.99 13.17
C ASP A 49 -0.12 -9.43 11.80
N TYR A 50 0.69 -8.58 11.16
CA TYR A 50 1.33 -8.85 9.87
C TYR A 50 2.84 -8.63 9.98
N PRO A 51 3.60 -9.63 10.48
CA PRO A 51 5.04 -9.50 10.76
C PRO A 51 5.91 -9.17 9.54
N ASP A 52 5.41 -9.46 8.33
CA ASP A 52 6.10 -9.14 7.08
C ASP A 52 5.90 -7.67 6.64
N LEU A 53 4.95 -6.95 7.25
CA LEU A 53 4.79 -5.52 7.03
C LEU A 53 5.92 -4.74 7.70
N THR A 54 6.33 -3.69 7.02
CA THR A 54 7.19 -2.66 7.59
C THR A 54 6.42 -1.35 7.74
N GLN A 55 6.90 -0.46 8.60
CA GLN A 55 6.33 0.86 8.77
C GLN A 55 6.26 1.63 7.44
N GLU A 56 7.26 1.46 6.57
CA GLU A 56 7.30 2.06 5.24
C GLU A 56 6.21 1.52 4.31
N ASP A 57 5.75 0.28 4.49
CA ASP A 57 4.65 -0.28 3.71
C ASP A 57 3.32 0.38 4.09
N ILE A 58 3.10 0.63 5.37
CA ILE A 58 1.90 1.35 5.86
C ILE A 58 1.94 2.81 5.39
N GLN A 59 3.10 3.45 5.45
CA GLN A 59 3.29 4.79 4.87
C GLN A 59 3.05 4.81 3.36
N ALA A 60 3.45 3.76 2.64
CA ALA A 60 3.17 3.63 1.20
C ALA A 60 1.68 3.52 0.90
N CYS A 61 0.90 2.80 1.73
CA CYS A 61 -0.56 2.76 1.61
C CYS A 61 -1.18 4.16 1.74
N LEU A 62 -0.73 4.97 2.71
CA LEU A 62 -1.20 6.34 2.90
C LEU A 62 -0.79 7.25 1.73
N ALA A 63 0.47 7.16 1.27
CA ALA A 63 0.96 7.92 0.13
C ALA A 63 0.18 7.58 -1.15
N TYR A 64 -0.10 6.29 -1.39
CA TYR A 64 -0.93 5.85 -2.50
C TYR A 64 -2.34 6.43 -2.42
N ALA A 65 -3.00 6.36 -1.26
CA ALA A 65 -4.34 6.93 -1.08
C ALA A 65 -4.36 8.44 -1.35
N ARG A 66 -3.37 9.18 -0.81
CA ARG A 66 -3.21 10.62 -1.05
C ARG A 66 -3.07 10.91 -2.54
N ALA A 67 -2.20 10.19 -3.25
CA ALA A 67 -1.94 10.37 -4.67
C ALA A 67 -3.21 10.10 -5.51
N VAL A 68 -3.97 9.04 -5.18
CA VAL A 68 -5.25 8.75 -5.84
C VAL A 68 -6.27 9.88 -5.65
N ILE A 69 -6.41 10.40 -4.42
CA ILE A 69 -7.33 11.50 -4.11
C ILE A 69 -6.89 12.80 -4.77
N ALA A 70 -5.58 13.06 -4.84
CA ALA A 70 -5.00 14.23 -5.48
C ALA A 70 -5.03 14.15 -7.02
N HIS A 71 -5.40 13.00 -7.59
CA HIS A 71 -5.27 12.71 -9.02
C HIS A 71 -3.83 12.87 -9.53
N ASP A 72 -2.84 12.54 -8.69
CA ASP A 72 -1.44 12.55 -9.06
C ASP A 72 -1.09 11.39 -9.98
N ASN A 73 0.01 11.53 -10.72
CA ASN A 73 0.52 10.43 -11.53
C ASN A 73 1.18 9.36 -10.64
N LEU A 74 0.76 8.11 -10.85
CA LEU A 74 1.20 6.92 -10.11
C LEU A 74 2.34 6.15 -10.84
N ASP A 75 3.15 6.83 -11.67
CA ASP A 75 4.25 6.22 -12.44
C ASP A 75 5.22 5.34 -11.60
N ALA A 76 5.33 5.62 -10.30
CA ALA A 76 6.20 4.86 -9.40
C ALA A 76 5.60 3.50 -8.96
N VAL A 77 4.29 3.31 -9.08
CA VAL A 77 3.61 2.06 -8.76
C VAL A 77 3.98 1.02 -9.80
N GLN A 78 4.51 -0.10 -9.34
CA GLN A 78 5.01 -1.13 -10.24
C GLN A 78 3.84 -1.94 -10.80
N VAL A 79 3.67 -1.95 -12.13
CA VAL A 79 2.72 -2.81 -12.80
C VAL A 79 3.39 -4.16 -13.08
N GLY A 80 2.97 -5.20 -12.37
CA GLY A 80 3.41 -6.57 -12.65
C GLY A 80 2.80 -7.05 -13.95
N THR A 81 3.63 -7.53 -14.88
CA THR A 81 3.21 -8.34 -16.04
C THR A 81 3.33 -9.81 -15.72
#